data_AF-A0A412YTR7-F1
#
_entry.id   AF-A0A412YTR7-F1
#
_cell.length_a   1.000
_cell.length_b   1.000
_cell.length_c   1.000
_cell.angle_alpha   90.00
_cell.angle_beta   90.00
_cell.angle_gamma   90.00
#
_symmetry.space_group_name_H-M   'P 1'
#
loop_
_entity.id
_entity.type
_entity.pdbx_description
1 polymer ?
#
loop_
_entity_poly.entity_id
_entity_poly.type
_entity_poly.pdbx_seq_one_letter_code
_entity_poly.pdbx_strand_id
1 'polypeptide(L)'
;MREILFKAKGRDNGEWVEGYYVLCRKCHYILPIFNSDALYHGYDERYGEWIEIEPSTICQYTGLTDKNGLKIWEGDIVECVYDGQVNVRKIIWDDSELNFKGTNGKDQYGTNYDYLSCCEELVIMGNIYDSPNLLN
;
A
#
# COMPACT_ATOMS: atom_id res chain seq x y z
N MET A 1 8.54 3.17 15.70
CA MET A 1 7.15 3.66 15.51
C MET A 1 6.84 3.46 14.03
N ARG A 2 5.73 2.82 13.67
CA ARG A 2 5.35 2.58 12.26
C ARG A 2 4.56 3.78 11.74
N GLU A 3 4.90 4.27 10.56
CA GLU A 3 4.10 5.30 9.88
C GLU A 3 2.76 4.71 9.41
N ILE A 4 1.67 5.41 9.67
CA ILE A 4 0.33 5.02 9.25
C ILE A 4 -0.07 5.89 8.06
N LEU A 5 0.18 5.36 6.87
CA LEU A 5 -0.12 6.01 5.59
C LEU A 5 -1.00 5.10 4.74
N PHE A 6 -1.77 5.72 3.87
CA PHE A 6 -2.64 5.06 2.92
C PHE A 6 -2.44 5.63 1.52
N LYS A 7 -2.69 4.81 0.51
CA LYS A 7 -2.91 5.26 -0.86
C LYS A 7 -4.23 4.73 -1.39
N ALA A 8 -4.86 5.46 -2.29
CA ALA A 8 -6.06 5.04 -3.01
C ALA A 8 -6.20 5.82 -4.33
N LYS A 9 -7.03 5.36 -5.24
CA LYS A 9 -7.39 6.10 -6.45
C LYS A 9 -8.43 7.16 -6.14
N GLY A 10 -8.19 8.40 -6.59
CA GLY A 10 -9.17 9.49 -6.51
C GLY A 10 -10.41 9.18 -7.35
N ARG A 11 -11.60 9.52 -6.84
CA ARG A 11 -12.87 9.22 -7.53
C ARG A 11 -12.99 9.96 -8.87
N ASP A 12 -12.45 11.17 -8.97
CA ASP A 12 -12.66 12.04 -10.14
C ASP A 12 -11.75 11.71 -11.32
N ASN A 13 -10.49 11.36 -11.08
CA ASN A 13 -9.47 11.15 -12.11
C ASN A 13 -8.88 9.74 -12.16
N GLY A 14 -9.13 8.90 -11.15
CA GLY A 14 -8.57 7.57 -11.03
C GLY A 14 -7.06 7.53 -10.71
N GLU A 15 -6.45 8.68 -10.41
CA GLU A 15 -5.03 8.78 -10.08
C GLU A 15 -4.78 8.39 -8.63
N TRP A 16 -3.60 7.82 -8.36
CA TRP A 16 -3.19 7.48 -7.00
C TRP A 16 -2.88 8.72 -6.18
N VAL A 17 -3.41 8.76 -4.96
CA VAL A 17 -3.09 9.78 -3.95
C VAL A 17 -2.61 9.10 -2.67
N GLU A 18 -1.53 9.60 -2.09
CA GLU A 18 -0.96 9.12 -0.82
C GLU A 18 -1.24 10.11 0.32
N GLY A 19 -1.56 9.61 1.51
CA GLY A 19 -1.69 10.45 2.70
C GLY A 19 -2.41 9.77 3.85
N TYR A 20 -3.18 10.56 4.60
CA TYR A 20 -3.93 10.09 5.76
C TYR A 20 -5.37 9.75 5.36
N TYR A 21 -5.80 8.53 5.68
CA TYR A 21 -7.17 8.10 5.43
C TYR A 21 -8.15 8.74 6.42
N VAL A 22 -9.26 9.25 5.89
CA VAL A 22 -10.35 9.88 6.66
C VAL A 22 -11.69 9.33 6.21
N LEU A 23 -12.47 8.81 7.16
CA LEU A 23 -13.89 8.50 6.97
C LEU A 23 -14.73 9.63 7.59
N CYS A 24 -15.37 10.43 6.75
CA CYS A 24 -16.18 11.58 7.19
C CYS A 24 -17.47 11.67 6.38
N ARG A 25 -18.60 11.91 7.08
CA ARG A 25 -19.94 12.03 6.44
C ARG A 25 -20.27 10.89 5.48
N LYS A 26 -19.85 9.65 5.80
CA LYS A 26 -20.02 8.43 4.98
C LYS A 26 -19.27 8.42 3.63
N CYS A 27 -18.33 9.33 3.44
CA CYS A 27 -17.42 9.35 2.29
C CYS A 27 -15.99 9.05 2.76
N HIS A 28 -15.20 8.46 1.86
CA HIS A 28 -13.82 8.08 2.09
C HIS A 28 -12.90 9.08 1.42
N TYR A 29 -11.90 9.56 2.15
CA TYR A 29 -10.97 10.56 1.68
C TYR A 29 -9.53 10.17 1.99
N ILE A 30 -8.62 10.69 1.17
CA ILE A 30 -7.21 10.84 1.53
C ILE A 30 -6.94 12.33 1.72
N LEU A 31 -6.35 12.69 2.86
CA LEU A 31 -5.71 13.98 3.09
C LEU A 31 -4.26 13.86 2.63
N PRO A 32 -3.87 14.47 1.48
CA PRO A 32 -2.55 14.30 0.90
C PRO A 32 -1.45 14.89 1.80
N ILE A 33 -0.26 14.30 1.75
CA ILE A 33 0.92 14.86 2.40
C ILE A 33 1.66 15.74 1.39
N PHE A 34 1.64 17.05 1.60
CA PHE A 34 2.40 17.99 0.78
C PHE A 34 3.80 18.20 1.37
N ASN A 35 4.84 17.94 0.57
CA ASN A 35 6.26 18.01 0.95
C ASN A 35 6.82 19.43 1.19
N SER A 36 5.98 20.44 1.32
CA SER A 36 6.46 21.77 1.71
C SER A 36 6.67 21.80 3.22
N ASP A 37 7.76 22.41 3.68
CA ASP A 37 8.14 22.79 5.06
C ASP A 37 7.06 23.61 5.81
N ALA A 38 5.80 23.18 5.80
CA ALA A 38 4.69 23.80 6.47
C ALA A 38 4.55 23.18 7.86
N LEU A 39 5.54 23.50 8.68
CA LEU A 39 5.43 23.62 10.14
C LEU A 39 4.38 24.70 10.55
N TYR A 40 3.37 24.96 9.71
CA TYR A 40 2.50 26.13 9.72
C TYR A 40 1.07 25.88 9.22
N HIS A 41 0.55 24.66 9.27
CA HIS A 41 -0.90 24.45 9.18
C HIS A 41 -1.35 23.59 10.35
N GLY A 42 -1.44 24.23 11.52
CA GLY A 42 -2.21 23.68 12.62
C GLY A 42 -3.67 23.53 12.21
N TYR A 43 -4.26 22.37 12.49
CA TYR A 43 -5.71 22.19 12.67
C TYR A 43 -6.61 23.01 11.71
N ASP A 44 -6.37 22.97 10.40
CA ASP A 44 -7.30 23.60 9.44
C ASP A 44 -7.97 22.55 8.57
N GLU A 45 -9.28 22.50 8.77
CA GLU A 45 -10.31 21.65 8.20
C GLU A 45 -10.57 22.02 6.73
N ARG A 46 -9.53 22.15 5.91
CA ARG A 46 -9.67 22.57 4.51
C ARG A 46 -10.23 21.41 3.68
N TYR A 47 -11.56 21.28 3.68
CA TYR A 47 -12.35 20.37 2.86
C TYR A 47 -11.96 20.35 1.37
N GLY A 48 -11.35 21.42 0.86
CA GLY A 48 -10.89 21.50 -0.53
C GLY A 48 -9.59 20.74 -0.82
N GLU A 49 -8.92 20.22 0.21
CA GLU A 49 -7.66 19.46 0.08
C GLU A 49 -7.88 17.95 0.28
N TRP A 50 -9.11 17.54 0.65
CA TRP A 50 -9.45 16.14 0.83
C TRP A 50 -9.85 15.57 -0.51
N ILE A 51 -9.13 14.54 -0.95
CA ILE A 51 -9.46 13.87 -2.20
C ILE A 51 -10.45 12.75 -1.86
N GLU A 52 -11.68 12.85 -2.36
CA GLU A 52 -12.62 11.72 -2.28
C GLU A 52 -12.05 10.56 -3.12
N ILE A 53 -12.04 9.36 -2.55
CA ILE A 53 -11.40 8.19 -3.15
C ILE A 53 -12.40 7.07 -3.44
N GLU A 54 -11.99 6.14 -4.29
CA GLU A 54 -12.66 4.85 -4.47
C GLU A 54 -12.27 3.90 -3.32
N PRO A 55 -13.17 3.56 -2.38
CA PRO A 55 -12.83 2.77 -1.20
C PRO A 55 -12.27 1.39 -1.53
N SER A 56 -12.65 0.80 -2.67
CA SER A 56 -12.14 -0.51 -3.09
C SER A 56 -10.66 -0.52 -3.50
N THR A 57 -10.00 0.65 -3.52
CA THR A 57 -8.59 0.81 -3.92
C THR A 57 -7.69 1.20 -2.75
N ILE A 58 -8.21 1.24 -1.52
CA ILE A 58 -7.44 1.60 -0.34
C ILE A 58 -6.35 0.56 -0.08
N CYS A 59 -5.13 1.05 0.07
CA CYS A 59 -3.95 0.25 0.40
C CYS A 59 -3.23 0.89 1.58
N GLN A 60 -2.92 0.11 2.62
CA GLN A 60 -2.09 0.60 3.72
C GLN A 60 -0.60 0.44 3.41
N TYR A 61 0.20 1.41 3.85
CA TYR A 61 1.66 1.30 3.83
C TYR A 61 2.13 0.21 4.80
N THR A 62 3.00 -0.67 4.33
CA THR A 62 3.55 -1.75 5.16
C THR A 62 4.50 -1.24 6.24
N GLY A 63 5.13 -0.07 6.01
CA GLY A 63 6.26 0.42 6.82
C GLY A 63 7.62 0.02 6.24
N LEU A 64 7.66 -0.70 5.11
CA LEU A 64 8.87 -1.16 4.44
C LEU A 64 9.01 -0.54 3.06
N THR A 65 10.26 -0.35 2.62
CA THR A 65 10.60 0.09 1.26
C THR A 65 11.26 -1.03 0.48
N ASP A 66 11.06 -1.04 -0.83
CA ASP A 66 11.77 -1.91 -1.75
C ASP A 66 13.25 -1.48 -1.88
N LYS A 67 14.04 -2.22 -2.67
CA LYS A 67 15.47 -1.94 -2.87
C LYS A 67 15.76 -0.58 -3.54
N ASN A 68 14.75 0.01 -4.20
CA ASN A 68 14.85 1.31 -4.86
C ASN A 68 14.37 2.45 -3.95
N GLY A 69 14.01 2.15 -2.69
CA GLY A 69 13.51 3.13 -1.73
C GLY A 69 12.02 3.48 -1.91
N LEU A 70 11.28 2.72 -2.73
CA LEU A 70 9.85 2.93 -2.93
C LEU A 70 9.06 2.25 -1.80
N LYS A 71 8.06 2.94 -1.26
CA LYS A 71 7.16 2.38 -0.23
C LYS A 71 6.42 1.16 -0.78
N ILE A 72 6.40 0.08 -0.01
CA ILE A 72 5.62 -1.13 -0.30
C ILE A 72 4.24 -1.01 0.36
N TRP A 73 3.20 -1.19 -0.42
CA TRP A 73 1.81 -1.07 -0.01
C TRP A 73 1.09 -2.41 -0.10
N GLU A 74 0.01 -2.55 0.67
CA GLU A 74 -0.97 -3.60 0.44
C GLU A 74 -1.43 -3.62 -1.02
N GLY A 75 -1.53 -4.81 -1.63
CA GLY A 75 -1.91 -4.98 -3.03
C GLY A 75 -0.80 -4.74 -4.04
N ASP A 76 0.41 -4.32 -3.62
CA ASP A 76 1.56 -4.33 -4.50
C ASP A 76 1.95 -5.77 -4.88
N ILE A 77 2.55 -5.91 -6.05
CA ILE A 77 3.10 -7.16 -6.58
C ILE A 77 4.61 -6.98 -6.59
N VAL A 78 5.31 -7.83 -5.85
CA VAL A 78 6.75 -7.73 -5.65
C VAL A 78 7.46 -8.98 -6.13
N GLU A 79 8.66 -8.79 -6.66
CA GLU A 79 9.66 -9.85 -6.71
C GLU A 79 10.35 -9.92 -5.34
N CYS A 80 10.22 -11.05 -4.63
CA CYS A 80 10.92 -11.34 -3.39
C CYS A 80 12.00 -12.40 -3.65
N VAL A 81 13.21 -12.13 -3.17
CA VAL A 81 14.29 -13.12 -3.10
C VAL A 81 14.34 -13.66 -1.67
N TYR A 82 14.16 -14.97 -1.51
CA TYR A 82 14.24 -15.65 -0.22
C TYR A 82 15.04 -16.94 -0.39
N ASP A 83 16.13 -17.10 0.38
CA ASP A 83 17.03 -18.27 0.30
C ASP A 83 17.54 -18.51 -1.14
N GLY A 84 17.94 -17.41 -1.80
CA GLY A 84 18.37 -17.41 -3.20
C GLY A 84 17.29 -17.73 -4.25
N GLN A 85 16.03 -17.92 -3.85
CA GLN A 85 14.91 -18.20 -4.77
C GLN A 85 14.08 -16.95 -5.04
N VAL A 86 13.82 -16.69 -6.31
CA VAL A 86 12.99 -15.57 -6.77
C VAL A 86 11.53 -16.00 -6.83
N ASN A 87 10.67 -15.27 -6.13
CA ASN A 87 9.22 -15.48 -6.12
C ASN A 87 8.47 -14.18 -6.40
N VAL A 88 7.43 -14.25 -7.23
CA VAL A 88 6.49 -13.13 -7.39
C VAL A 88 5.39 -13.25 -6.34
N ARG A 89 5.16 -12.19 -5.57
CA ARG A 89 4.25 -12.18 -4.43
C ARG A 89 3.29 -10.99 -4.45
N LYS A 90 2.06 -11.23 -4.03
CA LYS A 90 1.08 -10.19 -3.69
C LYS A 90 1.23 -9.80 -2.23
N ILE A 91 1.36 -8.51 -1.93
CA ILE A 91 1.34 -8.02 -0.56
C ILE A 91 -0.10 -8.01 -0.03
N ILE A 92 -0.32 -8.63 1.13
CA ILE A 92 -1.61 -8.60 1.83
C ILE A 92 -1.41 -8.29 3.32
N TRP A 93 -2.45 -7.78 3.96
CA TRP A 93 -2.59 -7.86 5.41
C TRP A 93 -3.18 -9.22 5.80
N ASP A 94 -2.59 -9.88 6.79
CA ASP A 94 -3.12 -11.12 7.35
C ASP A 94 -3.69 -10.92 8.74
N ASP A 95 -5.00 -11.09 8.89
CA ASP A 95 -5.69 -10.91 10.17
C ASP A 95 -5.36 -11.98 11.22
N SER A 96 -4.93 -13.18 10.80
CA SER A 96 -4.60 -14.26 11.74
C SER A 96 -3.22 -14.07 12.38
N GLU A 97 -2.29 -13.45 11.65
CA GLU A 97 -0.93 -13.18 12.11
C GLU A 97 -0.70 -11.71 12.48
N LEU A 98 -1.66 -10.83 12.18
CA LEU A 98 -1.59 -9.38 12.40
C LEU A 98 -0.34 -8.76 11.76
N ASN A 99 -0.02 -9.18 10.53
CA ASN A 99 1.18 -8.75 9.82
C ASN A 99 0.98 -8.69 8.30
N PHE A 100 1.80 -7.87 7.62
CA PHE A 100 1.91 -7.90 6.17
C PHE A 100 2.79 -9.05 5.69
N LYS A 101 2.37 -9.72 4.63
CA LYS A 101 3.15 -10.78 3.97
C LYS A 101 2.96 -10.80 2.47
N GLY A 102 3.94 -11.35 1.77
CA GLY A 102 3.85 -11.65 0.35
C GLY A 102 3.25 -13.04 0.14
N THR A 103 2.20 -13.20 -0.66
CA THR A 103 1.59 -14.51 -0.96
C THR A 103 1.57 -14.79 -2.46
N ASN A 104 1.21 -16.01 -2.85
CA ASN A 104 0.94 -16.35 -4.26
C ASN A 104 -0.33 -15.69 -4.85
N GLY A 105 -0.98 -14.77 -4.13
CA GLY A 105 -2.16 -14.04 -4.61
C GLY A 105 -3.50 -14.77 -4.46
N LYS A 106 -3.52 -16.02 -3.98
CA LYS A 106 -4.74 -16.82 -3.79
C LYS A 106 -5.30 -16.62 -2.37
N ASP A 107 -6.63 -16.68 -2.23
CA ASP A 107 -7.30 -16.59 -0.93
C ASP A 107 -6.84 -17.72 0.03
N GLN A 108 -6.63 -18.92 -0.51
CA GLN A 108 -6.08 -20.06 0.20
C GLN A 108 -4.63 -20.27 -0.20
N TYR A 109 -3.73 -19.43 0.32
CA TYR A 109 -2.30 -19.51 0.01
C TYR A 109 -1.56 -20.57 0.85
N GLY A 110 -2.14 -21.07 1.95
CA GLY A 110 -1.55 -22.13 2.77
C GLY A 110 -0.16 -21.73 3.31
N THR A 111 0.87 -22.49 2.97
CA THR A 111 2.27 -22.18 3.31
C THR A 111 3.01 -21.41 2.21
N ASN A 112 2.31 -20.95 1.17
CA ASN A 112 2.90 -20.27 0.02
C ASN A 112 2.91 -18.74 0.25
N TYR A 113 3.68 -18.35 1.26
CA TYR A 113 3.87 -16.96 1.66
C TYR A 113 5.31 -16.72 2.12
N ASP A 114 5.74 -15.47 2.05
CA ASP A 114 7.02 -14.99 2.54
C ASP A 114 6.82 -13.80 3.47
N TYR A 115 7.56 -13.78 4.58
CA TYR A 115 7.65 -12.62 5.45
C TYR A 115 8.54 -11.58 4.81
N LEU A 116 8.02 -10.36 4.60
CA LEU A 116 8.75 -9.29 3.90
C LEU A 116 10.08 -8.95 4.56
N SER A 117 10.12 -8.96 5.89
CA SER A 117 11.35 -8.72 6.67
C SER A 117 12.41 -9.80 6.53
N CYS A 118 12.05 -10.96 5.98
CA CYS A 118 12.95 -12.09 5.79
C CYS A 118 13.42 -12.22 4.33
N CYS A 119 12.83 -11.47 3.39
CA CYS A 119 13.32 -11.40 2.02
C CYS A 119 14.69 -10.69 1.98
N GLU A 120 15.63 -11.22 1.21
CA GLU A 120 16.94 -10.63 0.94
C GLU A 120 16.80 -9.39 0.04
N GLU A 121 15.92 -9.48 -0.95
CA GLU A 121 15.56 -8.38 -1.83
C GLU A 121 14.05 -8.32 -2.04
N LEU A 122 13.52 -7.10 -2.13
CA LEU A 122 12.16 -6.79 -2.53
C LEU A 122 12.20 -5.76 -3.65
N VAL A 123 11.50 -6.02 -4.75
CA VAL A 123 11.36 -5.10 -5.88
C VAL A 123 9.90 -4.99 -6.25
N ILE A 124 9.35 -3.78 -6.27
CA ILE A 124 7.98 -3.57 -6.73
C ILE A 124 7.93 -3.72 -8.24
N MET A 125 7.05 -4.61 -8.72
CA MET A 125 6.82 -4.90 -10.14
C MET A 125 5.54 -4.25 -10.67
N GLY A 126 4.58 -3.97 -9.77
CA GLY A 126 3.29 -3.38 -10.09
C GLY A 126 2.33 -3.52 -8.92
N ASN A 127 1.03 -3.44 -9.18
CA ASN A 127 -0.01 -3.67 -8.18
C ASN A 127 -1.22 -4.37 -8.81
N ILE A 128 -2.11 -4.93 -7.99
CA ILE A 128 -3.28 -5.68 -8.46
C ILE A 128 -4.30 -4.84 -9.27
N TYR A 129 -4.26 -3.52 -9.17
CA TYR A 129 -5.20 -2.62 -9.84
C TYR A 129 -4.73 -2.22 -11.24
N ASP A 130 -3.44 -1.90 -11.39
CA ASP A 130 -2.85 -1.41 -12.64
C ASP A 130 -2.12 -2.52 -13.41
N SER A 131 -1.79 -3.63 -12.74
CA SER A 131 -0.99 -4.72 -13.30
C SER A 131 -1.54 -6.11 -12.91
N PRO A 132 -2.85 -6.38 -13.11
CA PRO A 132 -3.49 -7.60 -12.62
C PRO A 132 -2.89 -8.90 -13.17
N ASN A 133 -2.23 -8.84 -14.33
CA ASN A 133 -1.66 -10.01 -15.01
C ASN A 133 -0.25 -10.39 -14.53
N LEU A 134 0.34 -9.67 -13.56
CA LEU A 134 1.66 -10.00 -13.03
C LEU A 134 1.65 -11.19 -12.05
N LEU A 135 0.49 -11.53 -11.50
CA LEU A 135 0.26 -12.72 -10.69
C LEU A 135 -0.53 -13.73 -11.53
N ASN A 136 0.15 -14.75 -12.05
CA ASN A 136 -0.46 -15.86 -12.78
C ASN A 136 -0.96 -16.98 -11.85
#